data_AF-A0A2V6R2R6-F1
#
_entry.id   AF-A0A2V6R2R6-F1
#
_cell.length_a   1.000
_cell.length_b   1.000
_cell.length_c   1.000
_cell.angle_alpha   90.00
_cell.angle_beta   90.00
_cell.angle_gamma   90.00
#
_symmetry.space_group_name_H-M   'P 1'
#
loop_
_entity.id
_entity.type
_entity.pdbx_description
1 polymer ?
#
loop_
_entity_poly.entity_id
_entity_poly.type
_entity_poly.pdbx_seq_one_letter_code
_entity_poly.pdbx_strand_id
1 'polypeptide(L)' 'VIALDLGYLMGGIVVVEEVFAYPGMGRLILYAIQNRDVPLLQVSILIVAATYTFANFAADLAYAWLDPRIRYR' A
#
# COMPACT_ATOMS: atom_id res chain seq x y z
N VAL A 1 9.08 -5.54 15.96
CA VAL A 1 9.85 -4.35 15.54
C VAL A 1 9.44 -3.90 14.15
N ILE A 2 9.57 -4.73 13.10
CA ILE A 2 9.15 -4.41 11.71
C ILE A 2 7.69 -3.90 11.59
N ALA A 3 6.74 -4.52 12.30
CA ALA A 3 5.34 -4.09 12.28
C ALA A 3 5.09 -2.70 12.93
N LEU A 4 5.92 -2.32 13.90
CA LEU A 4 5.84 -1.02 14.57
C LEU A 4 6.45 0.08 13.68
N ASP A 5 7.54 -0.24 12.99
CA ASP A 5 8.18 0.66 12.02
C ASP A 5 7.28 0.92 10.81
N LEU A 6 6.55 -0.09 10.33
CA LEU A 6 5.55 0.07 9.26
C LEU A 6 4.41 1.02 9.66
N GLY A 7 3.89 0.90 10.88
CA GLY A 7 2.88 1.84 11.39
C GLY A 7 3.41 3.27 11.47
N TYR A 8 4.68 3.44 11.83
CA TYR A 8 5.35 4.74 11.89
C TYR A 8 5.55 5.36 10.50
N LEU A 9 5.95 4.55 9.51
CA LEU A 9 6.12 4.99 8.12
C LEU A 9 4.78 5.34 7.46
N MET A 10 3.73 4.54 7.71
CA MET A 10 2.38 4.85 7.25
C MET A 10 1.86 6.13 7.90
N GLY A 11 2.03 6.30 9.20
CA GLY A 11 1.68 7.54 9.90
C GLY A 11 2.44 8.75 9.36
N GLY A 12 3.74 8.60 9.07
CA GLY A 12 4.56 9.65 8.46
C GLY A 12 4.07 10.08 7.08
N ILE A 13 3.72 9.13 6.21
CA ILE A 13 3.16 9.42 4.88
C ILE A 13 1.82 10.18 4.99
N VAL A 14 0.93 9.77 5.89
CA VAL A 14 -0.34 10.46 6.11
C VAL A 14 -0.12 11.90 6.59
N VAL A 15 0.80 12.11 7.53
CA VAL A 15 1.11 13.45 8.06
C VAL A 15 1.64 14.37 6.96
N VAL A 16 2.48 13.86 6.07
CA VAL A 16 2.96 14.63 4.91
C VAL A 16 1.81 14.95 3.96
N GLU A 17 0.91 14.00 3.67
CA GLU A 17 -0.27 14.25 2.82
C GLU A 17 -1.20 15.32 3.41
N GLU A 18 -1.41 15.32 4.73
CA GLU A 18 -2.28 16.29 5.42
C GLU A 18 -1.65 17.70 5.44
N VAL A 19 -0.36 17.80 5.79
CA VAL A 19 0.33 19.10 5.92
C VAL A 19 0.49 19.80 4.57
N PHE A 20 0.78 19.04 3.51
CA PHE A 20 0.96 19.59 2.16
C PHE A 20 -0.33 19.63 1.33
N ALA A 21 -1.48 19.26 1.92
CA ALA A 21 -2.76 19.13 1.23
C ALA A 21 -2.68 18.28 -0.07
N TYR A 22 -1.77 17.31 -0.09
CA TYR A 22 -1.56 16.47 -1.26
C TYR A 22 -2.65 15.40 -1.30
N PRO A 23 -3.39 15.25 -2.43
CA PRO A 23 -4.47 14.28 -2.52
C PRO A 23 -3.91 12.87 -2.61
N GLY A 24 -3.72 12.23 -1.45
CA GLY A 24 -3.22 10.87 -1.32
C GLY A 24 -4.21 9.89 -0.71
N MET A 25 -3.92 8.60 -0.87
CA MET A 25 -4.79 7.51 -0.39
C MET A 25 -4.75 7.38 1.14
N GLY A 26 -3.65 7.75 1.80
CA GLY A 26 -3.53 7.67 3.26
C GLY A 26 -4.48 8.63 3.97
N ARG A 27 -4.54 9.87 3.47
CA ARG A 27 -5.49 10.89 3.92
C ARG A 27 -6.95 10.48 3.71
N LEU A 28 -7.28 9.88 2.55
CA LEU A 28 -8.63 9.38 2.25
C LEU A 28 -9.06 8.25 3.20
N ILE A 29 -8.15 7.34 3.52
CA ILE A 29 -8.41 6.26 4.49
C ILE A 29 -8.66 6.83 5.88
N LEU A 30 -7.86 7.81 6.34
CA LEU A 30 -8.10 8.48 7.62
C LEU A 30 -9.45 9.18 7.67
N TYR A 31 -9.80 9.89 6.59
CA TYR A 31 -11.09 10.56 6.47
C TYR A 31 -12.25 9.57 6.53
N ALA A 32 -12.15 8.43 5.83
CA ALA A 32 -13.14 7.36 5.88
C ALA A 32 -13.28 6.77 7.29
N ILE A 33 -12.18 6.61 8.03
CA ILE A 33 -12.19 6.14 9.42
C ILE A 33 -12.89 7.16 10.34
N GLN A 34 -12.55 8.45 10.21
CA GLN A 34 -13.13 9.51 11.03
C GLN A 34 -14.63 9.67 10.79
N ASN A 35 -15.06 9.61 9.53
CA ASN A 35 -16.49 9.67 9.17
C ASN A 35 -17.22 8.34 9.34
N ARG A 36 -16.53 7.28 9.79
CA ARG A 36 -17.07 5.90 9.88
C ARG A 36 -17.74 5.43 8.59
N ASP A 37 -17.22 5.89 7.45
CA ASP A 37 -17.72 5.55 6.14
C ASP A 37 -17.08 4.21 5.71
N VAL A 38 -17.72 3.12 6.14
CA VAL A 38 -17.23 1.75 5.93
C VAL A 38 -17.09 1.41 4.44
N PRO A 39 -18.04 1.76 3.54
CA PRO A 39 -17.87 1.56 2.10
C PRO A 39 -16.62 2.25 1.54
N LEU A 40 -16.40 3.52 1.90
CA LEU A 40 -15.25 4.28 1.40
C LEU A 40 -13.92 3.70 1.88
N LEU A 41 -13.87 3.29 3.15
CA LEU A 41 -12.71 2.62 3.73
C LEU A 41 -12.40 1.30 3.00
N GLN A 42 -13.43 0.49 2.77
CA GLN A 42 -13.28 -0.82 2.11
C GLN A 42 -12.76 -0.68 0.68
N VAL A 43 -13.33 0.24 -0.11
CA VAL A 43 -12.87 0.47 -1.49
C VAL A 43 -11.43 0.98 -1.52
N SER A 44 -11.09 1.91 -0.63
CA SER A 44 -9.74 2.46 -0.54
C SER A 44 -8.70 1.39 -0.20
N ILE A 45 -9.01 0.52 0.78
CA ILE A 45 -8.15 -0.60 1.16
C ILE A 45 -8.03 -1.61 0.01
N LEU A 46 -9.13 -1.92 -0.70
CA LEU A 46 -9.10 -2.82 -1.85
C LEU A 46 -8.21 -2.31 -2.99
N ILE A 47 -8.23 -1.00 -3.28
CA ILE A 47 -7.37 -0.39 -4.30
C ILE A 47 -5.90 -0.51 -3.90
N VAL A 48 -5.56 -0.20 -2.65
CA VAL A 48 -4.19 -0.32 -2.14
C VAL A 48 -3.73 -1.78 -2.18
N ALA A 49 -4.57 -2.71 -1.72
CA ALA A 49 -4.27 -4.14 -1.75
C ALA A 49 -4.06 -4.65 -3.19
N ALA A 50 -4.95 -4.29 -4.12
CA ALA A 50 -4.82 -4.66 -5.52
C ALA A 50 -3.52 -4.12 -6.13
N THR A 51 -3.19 -2.85 -5.87
CA THR A 51 -1.93 -2.24 -6.33
C THR A 51 -0.72 -2.99 -5.78
N TYR A 52 -0.74 -3.34 -4.50
CA TYR A 52 0.32 -4.12 -3.87
C TYR A 52 0.44 -5.52 -4.48
N THR A 53 -0.68 -6.20 -4.71
CA THR A 53 -0.71 -7.52 -5.36
C THR A 53 -0.16 -7.44 -6.79
N PHE A 54 -0.55 -6.43 -7.58
CA PHE A 54 -0.03 -6.25 -8.93
C PHE A 54 1.46 -5.90 -8.92
N ALA A 55 1.92 -5.08 -7.99
CA ALA A 55 3.34 -4.77 -7.84
C ALA A 55 4.16 -6.02 -7.47
N ASN A 56 3.65 -6.86 -6.56
CA ASN A 56 4.29 -8.13 -6.23
C ASN A 56 4.26 -9.10 -7.40
N PHE A 57 3.15 -9.22 -8.11
CA PHE A 57 3.06 -10.05 -9.30
C PHE A 57 4.04 -9.60 -10.41
N ALA A 58 4.17 -8.29 -10.60
CA ALA A 58 5.16 -7.72 -11.52
C ALA A 58 6.59 -7.99 -11.06
N ALA A 59 6.86 -7.90 -9.75
CA ALA A 59 8.15 -8.26 -9.18
C ALA A 59 8.46 -9.76 -9.39
N ASP A 60 7.51 -10.65 -9.11
CA ASP A 60 7.63 -12.09 -9.33
C ASP A 60 7.88 -12.41 -10.80
N LEU A 61 7.19 -11.73 -11.73
CA LEU A 61 7.41 -11.88 -13.16
C LEU A 61 8.79 -11.35 -13.57
N ALA A 62 9.21 -10.21 -13.02
CA ALA A 62 10.54 -9.66 -13.26
C ALA A 62 11.63 -10.61 -12.74
N TYR A 63 11.44 -11.21 -11.56
CA TYR A 63 12.31 -12.24 -11.01
C TYR A 63 12.33 -13.49 -11.88
N ALA A 64 11.17 -13.96 -12.35
CA ALA A 64 11.09 -15.11 -13.25
C ALA A 64 11.78 -14.86 -14.61
N TRP A 65 11.80 -13.61 -15.08
CA TRP A 65 12.49 -13.21 -16.32
C TRP A 65 13.99 -12.98 -16.13
N LEU A 66 14.41 -12.34 -15.03
CA LEU A 66 15.82 -12.07 -14.75
C LEU A 66 16.57 -13.31 -14.26
N ASP A 67 15.88 -14.31 -13.70
CA ASP A 67 16.52 -15.47 -13.11
C ASP A 67 16.38 -16.75 -13.98
N PRO A 68 17.33 -17.02 -14.89
CA PRO A 68 17.40 -18.29 -15.62
C PRO A 68 17.87 -19.47 -14.72
N ARG A 69 18.12 -19.27 -13.41
CA ARG A 69 18.63 -20.32 -12.51
C ARG A 69 17.55 -21.09 -11.74
N ILE A 70 16.26 -20.76 -11.88
CA ILE A 70 15.15 -21.62 -11.41
C ILE A 70 14.99 -22.89 -12.29
N ARG A 71 16.02 -23.25 -13.07
CA ARG A 71 16.16 -24.55 -13.72
C ARG A 71 16.62 -25.56 -12.67
N TYR A 72 15.61 -26.13 -12.00
CA TYR A 72 15.56 -27.44 -11.36
C TYR A 72 16.91 -28.16 -11.14
N ARG A 73 17.26 -28.36 -9.87
CA ARG A 73 17.77 -29.65 -9.42
C ARG A 73 16.87 -30.17 -8.33
#